data_AF-A0A7Z9JZH9-F1
#
_entry.id   AF-A0A7Z9JZH9-F1
#
_cell.length_a   1.000
_cell.length_b   1.000
_cell.length_c   1.000
_cell.angle_alpha   90.00
_cell.angle_beta   90.00
_cell.angle_gamma   90.00
#
_symmetry.space_group_name_H-M   'P 1'
#
loop_
_entity.id
_entity.type
_entity.pdbx_description
1 polymer ?
#
loop_
_entity_poly.entity_id
_entity_poly.type
_entity_poly.pdbx_seq_one_letter_code
_entity_poly.pdbx_strand_id
1 'polypeptide(L)'
;MYKTFVKITLITMLLTPLFSQVSSGGVPKSIQAGLSTVVPSVILPHVDKELLLAEDKIEMAKDVPYRFGTPIEVQYNLHNSGVWEDVTGGRLWRLSIKSDDAYSINLLYDRF
;
A
#
# COMPACT_ATOMS: atom_id res chain seq x y z
N MET A 1 -14.34 29.57 40.38
CA MET A 1 -15.51 29.12 39.59
C MET A 1 -15.32 29.32 38.09
N TYR A 2 -15.08 30.55 37.61
CA TYR A 2 -14.85 30.84 36.18
C TYR A 2 -13.75 30.00 35.50
N LYS A 3 -12.56 29.88 36.12
CA LYS A 3 -11.46 29.07 35.58
C LYS A 3 -11.77 27.57 35.50
N THR A 4 -12.58 27.06 36.44
CA THR A 4 -13.04 25.67 36.44
C THR A 4 -14.01 25.43 35.28
N PHE A 5 -14.93 26.38 35.06
CA PHE A 5 -15.89 26.33 33.96
C PHE A 5 -15.18 26.35 32.60
N VAL A 6 -14.21 27.23 32.39
CA VAL A 6 -13.41 27.29 31.15
C VAL A 6 -12.66 25.97 30.89
N LYS A 7 -12.09 25.35 31.93
CA LYS A 7 -11.43 24.04 31.80
C LYS A 7 -12.41 22.96 31.37
N ILE A 8 -13.59 22.89 32.00
CA ILE A 8 -14.63 21.92 31.66
C ILE A 8 -15.07 22.10 30.20
N THR A 9 -15.32 23.33 29.76
CA THR A 9 -15.71 23.63 28.38
C THR A 9 -14.62 23.25 27.36
N LEU A 10 -13.35 23.48 27.68
CA LEU A 10 -12.25 23.11 26.77
C LEU A 10 -12.11 21.58 26.65
N ILE A 11 -12.29 20.86 27.76
CA ILE A 11 -12.23 19.39 27.80
C ILE A 11 -13.41 18.78 27.01
N THR A 12 -14.61 19.33 27.15
CA THR A 12 -15.77 18.83 26.40
C THR A 12 -15.66 19.09 24.89
N MET A 13 -15.01 20.19 24.48
CA MET A 13 -14.78 20.47 23.05
C MET A 13 -13.80 19.48 22.40
N LEU A 14 -12.80 19.02 23.15
CA LEU A 14 -11.79 18.02 22.71
C LEU A 14 -12.32 16.58 22.64
N LEU A 15 -13.47 16.29 23.27
CA LEU A 15 -14.06 14.95 23.33
C LEU A 15 -15.12 14.69 22.25
N THR A 16 -15.34 15.65 21.34
CA THR A 16 -16.31 15.45 20.25
C THR A 16 -15.68 14.61 19.13
N PRO A 17 -16.28 13.47 18.72
CA PRO A 17 -15.75 12.66 17.65
C PRO A 17 -15.87 13.42 16.31
N LEU A 18 -14.72 13.73 15.71
CA LEU A 18 -14.65 14.31 14.37
C LEU A 18 -14.87 13.22 13.33
N PHE A 19 -16.12 13.02 12.89
CA PHE A 19 -16.44 12.18 11.72
C PHE A 19 -16.08 12.93 10.42
N SER A 20 -14.79 13.16 10.20
CA SER A 20 -14.28 13.96 9.06
C SER A 20 -13.84 13.13 7.86
N GLN A 21 -13.77 11.80 7.97
CA GLN A 21 -13.38 10.96 6.85
C GLN A 21 -14.64 10.49 6.11
N VAL A 22 -14.83 10.97 4.89
CA VAL A 22 -15.79 10.38 3.96
C VAL A 22 -15.29 8.98 3.64
N SER A 23 -15.95 7.97 4.21
CA SER A 23 -15.76 6.58 3.82
C SER A 23 -16.88 6.22 2.84
N SER A 24 -16.51 5.77 1.64
CA SER A 24 -17.49 5.21 0.70
C SER A 24 -18.00 3.82 1.11
N GLY A 25 -17.60 3.33 2.29
CA GLY A 25 -17.98 2.01 2.78
C GLY A 25 -17.59 0.87 1.82
N GLY A 26 -18.20 -0.29 2.03
CA GLY A 26 -17.99 -1.47 1.21
C GLY A 26 -16.92 -2.42 1.77
N VAL A 27 -17.16 -3.72 1.58
CA VAL A 27 -16.15 -4.76 1.83
C VAL A 27 -15.65 -5.22 0.47
N PRO A 28 -14.32 -5.38 0.26
CA PRO A 28 -13.78 -5.89 -0.98
C PRO A 28 -14.49 -7.16 -1.45
N LYS A 29 -14.85 -7.22 -2.75
CA LYS A 29 -15.57 -8.36 -3.35
C LYS A 29 -14.84 -9.68 -3.13
N SER A 30 -13.50 -9.65 -3.11
CA SER A 30 -12.65 -10.81 -2.81
C SER A 30 -12.91 -11.42 -1.44
N ILE A 31 -13.21 -10.60 -0.43
CA ILE A 31 -13.50 -11.03 0.94
C ILE A 31 -14.92 -11.60 1.02
N GLN A 32 -15.88 -10.97 0.31
CA GLN A 32 -17.27 -11.40 0.32
C GLN A 32 -17.52 -12.71 -0.47
N ALA A 33 -16.71 -12.97 -1.50
CA ALA A 33 -16.97 -14.04 -2.46
C ALA A 33 -16.55 -15.45 -1.99
N GLY A 34 -15.97 -15.60 -0.78
CA GLY A 34 -15.57 -16.90 -0.26
C GLY A 34 -14.51 -17.60 -1.13
N LEU A 35 -13.64 -16.82 -1.77
CA LEU A 35 -12.67 -17.31 -2.75
C LEU A 35 -11.60 -18.19 -2.10
N SER A 36 -10.89 -18.95 -2.93
CA SER A 36 -9.75 -19.76 -2.49
C SER A 36 -8.74 -18.89 -1.75
N THR A 37 -8.16 -19.41 -0.66
CA THR A 37 -7.04 -18.74 0.03
C THR A 37 -5.72 -18.93 -0.71
N VAL A 38 -5.67 -19.85 -1.68
CA VAL A 38 -4.49 -20.12 -2.49
C VAL A 38 -4.47 -19.15 -3.68
N VAL A 39 -3.57 -18.17 -3.62
CA VAL A 39 -3.32 -17.20 -4.68
C VAL A 39 -1.89 -17.41 -5.18
N PRO A 40 -1.65 -17.45 -6.51
CA PRO A 40 -0.29 -17.50 -7.05
C PRO A 40 0.55 -16.36 -6.47
N SER A 41 1.73 -16.69 -5.96
CA SER A 41 2.65 -15.74 -5.35
C SER A 41 3.94 -15.68 -6.16
N VAL A 42 4.37 -14.46 -6.47
CA VAL A 42 5.67 -14.17 -7.08
C VAL A 42 6.54 -13.46 -6.06
N ILE A 43 7.79 -13.91 -5.97
CA ILE A 43 8.80 -13.32 -5.09
C ILE A 43 9.72 -12.48 -5.98
N LEU A 44 9.79 -11.18 -5.71
CA LEU A 44 10.70 -10.27 -6.40
C LEU A 44 12.15 -10.53 -5.97
N PRO A 45 13.13 -10.11 -6.79
CA PRO A 45 14.53 -10.08 -6.38
C PRO A 45 14.72 -9.40 -5.03
N HIS A 46 15.68 -9.89 -4.24
CA HIS A 46 16.05 -9.29 -2.97
C HIS A 46 16.53 -7.84 -3.16
N VAL A 47 16.08 -6.96 -2.26
CA VAL A 47 16.47 -5.56 -2.25
C VAL A 47 17.57 -5.36 -1.22
N ASP A 48 18.82 -5.17 -1.68
CA ASP A 48 19.95 -4.88 -0.80
C ASP A 48 19.88 -3.43 -0.30
N LYS A 49 19.13 -3.24 0.78
CA LYS A 49 18.93 -1.92 1.40
C LYS A 49 20.25 -1.26 1.81
N GLU A 50 21.22 -2.01 2.31
CA GLU A 50 22.45 -1.44 2.84
C GLU A 50 23.36 -0.93 1.71
N LEU A 51 23.43 -1.69 0.60
CA LEU A 51 24.07 -1.22 -0.63
C LEU A 51 23.41 0.06 -1.14
N LEU A 52 22.09 0.06 -1.25
CA LEU A 52 21.31 1.21 -1.70
C LEU A 52 21.61 2.44 -0.82
N LEU A 53 21.56 2.32 0.52
CA LEU A 53 21.87 3.44 1.41
C LEU A 53 23.33 3.92 1.29
N ALA A 54 24.28 3.04 0.97
CA ALA A 54 25.66 3.42 0.73
C ALA A 54 25.82 4.23 -0.58
N GLU A 55 25.12 3.84 -1.64
CA GLU A 55 25.05 4.61 -2.90
C GLU A 55 24.48 6.01 -2.66
N ASP A 56 23.36 6.11 -1.93
CA ASP A 56 22.72 7.41 -1.65
C ASP A 56 23.66 8.36 -0.92
N LYS A 57 24.47 7.86 0.03
CA LYS A 57 25.47 8.69 0.74
C LYS A 57 26.53 9.28 -0.19
N ILE A 58 26.90 8.57 -1.26
CA ILE A 58 27.85 9.05 -2.26
C ILE A 58 27.17 10.08 -3.16
N GLU A 59 25.93 9.83 -3.56
CA GLU A 59 25.13 10.73 -4.40
C GLU A 59 24.70 12.01 -3.67
N MET A 60 24.59 12.01 -2.33
CA MET A 60 24.31 13.22 -1.53
C MET A 60 25.34 14.35 -1.74
N ALA A 61 26.56 14.02 -2.18
CA ALA A 61 27.58 15.02 -2.51
C ALA A 61 27.34 15.67 -3.90
N LYS A 62 26.39 15.16 -4.67
CA LYS A 62 26.00 15.65 -5.99
C LYS A 62 24.64 16.35 -5.89
N ASP A 63 24.41 17.33 -6.75
CA ASP A 63 23.14 18.06 -6.83
C ASP A 63 22.08 17.25 -7.61
N VAL A 64 21.81 16.01 -7.14
CA VAL A 64 20.85 15.08 -7.74
C VAL A 64 19.64 14.87 -6.81
N PRO A 65 18.44 14.62 -7.35
CA PRO A 65 17.26 14.33 -6.53
C PRO A 65 17.44 13.08 -5.67
N TYR A 66 16.82 13.07 -4.49
CA TYR A 66 16.78 11.89 -3.64
C TYR A 66 16.06 10.73 -4.32
N ARG A 67 16.64 9.52 -4.20
CA ARG A 67 16.00 8.30 -4.65
C ARG A 67 14.77 8.00 -3.79
N PHE A 68 13.62 7.85 -4.44
CA PHE A 68 12.37 7.47 -3.76
C PHE A 68 12.15 5.94 -3.72
N GLY A 69 12.81 5.19 -4.60
CA GLY A 69 12.69 3.74 -4.73
C GLY A 69 13.63 3.19 -5.80
N THR A 70 13.81 1.87 -5.81
CA THR A 70 14.59 1.16 -6.84
C THR A 70 13.64 0.37 -7.75
N PRO A 71 13.72 0.52 -9.08
CA PRO A 71 12.85 -0.20 -9.99
C PRO A 71 13.27 -1.67 -10.12
N ILE A 72 12.27 -2.55 -10.19
CA ILE A 72 12.43 -3.95 -10.56
C ILE A 72 11.57 -4.17 -11.79
N GLU A 73 12.20 -4.36 -12.94
CA GLU A 73 11.50 -4.62 -14.20
C GLU A 73 10.84 -6.01 -14.17
N VAL A 74 9.54 -6.04 -14.47
CA VAL A 74 8.72 -7.27 -14.47
C VAL A 74 7.78 -7.26 -15.67
N GLN A 75 7.23 -8.44 -15.99
CA GLN A 75 6.30 -8.60 -17.12
C GLN A 75 5.00 -9.30 -16.69
N TYR A 76 4.50 -9.04 -15.49
CA TYR A 76 3.25 -9.63 -15.00
C TYR A 76 2.04 -8.96 -15.64
N ASN A 77 1.11 -9.76 -16.13
CA ASN A 77 -0.13 -9.29 -16.73
C ASN A 77 -1.29 -10.27 -16.50
N LEU A 78 -2.48 -9.87 -16.95
CA LEU A 78 -3.73 -10.60 -16.79
C LEU A 78 -3.78 -11.96 -17.52
N HIS A 79 -2.82 -12.24 -18.40
CA HIS A 79 -2.76 -13.46 -19.21
C HIS A 79 -1.66 -14.43 -18.79
N ASN A 80 -0.57 -13.94 -18.22
CA ASN A 80 0.60 -14.77 -17.88
C ASN A 80 0.83 -14.95 -16.37
N SER A 81 0.10 -14.21 -15.54
CA SER A 81 0.30 -14.20 -14.09
C SER A 81 -1.04 -14.24 -13.37
N GLY A 82 -1.01 -14.64 -12.10
CA GLY A 82 -2.18 -14.65 -11.24
C GLY A 82 -3.21 -15.71 -11.60
N VAL A 83 -4.39 -15.58 -11.00
CA VAL A 83 -5.53 -16.47 -11.23
C VAL A 83 -6.79 -15.65 -11.45
N TRP A 84 -7.59 -16.06 -12.43
CA TRP A 84 -8.94 -15.55 -12.66
C TRP A 84 -9.96 -16.45 -11.95
N GLU A 85 -10.88 -15.84 -11.22
CA GLU A 85 -12.00 -16.51 -10.57
C GLU A 85 -13.30 -15.81 -10.92
N ASP A 86 -14.33 -16.59 -11.28
CA ASP A 86 -15.67 -16.07 -11.51
C ASP A 86 -16.34 -15.72 -10.17
N VAL A 87 -16.96 -14.55 -10.11
CA VAL A 87 -17.70 -14.07 -8.93
C VAL A 87 -19.06 -13.53 -9.35
N THR A 88 -20.02 -13.45 -8.43
CA THR A 88 -21.33 -12.85 -8.73
C THR A 88 -21.15 -11.42 -9.22
N GLY A 89 -21.48 -11.18 -10.50
CA GLY A 89 -21.37 -9.86 -11.14
C GLY A 89 -20.05 -9.59 -11.87
N GLY A 90 -19.18 -10.60 -12.08
CA GLY A 90 -18.00 -10.44 -12.92
C GLY A 90 -16.92 -11.48 -12.68
N ARG A 91 -15.66 -11.06 -12.86
CA ARG A 91 -14.48 -11.89 -12.62
C ARG A 91 -13.47 -11.12 -11.78
N LEU A 92 -12.75 -11.84 -10.94
CA LEU A 92 -11.67 -11.29 -10.14
C LEU A 92 -10.35 -11.89 -10.60
N TRP A 93 -9.35 -11.05 -10.81
CA TRP A 93 -7.98 -11.49 -10.99
C TRP A 93 -7.18 -11.24 -9.73
N ARG A 94 -6.39 -12.22 -9.29
CA ARG A 94 -5.57 -12.14 -8.07
C ARG A 94 -4.15 -12.63 -8.31
N LEU A 95 -3.17 -11.85 -7.83
CA LEU A 95 -1.76 -12.18 -7.78
C LEU A 95 -1.18 -11.65 -6.45
N SER A 96 -0.38 -12.47 -5.77
CA SER A 96 0.39 -12.04 -4.60
C SER A 96 1.81 -11.68 -5.05
N ILE A 97 2.28 -10.48 -4.70
CA ILE A 97 3.65 -10.03 -4.98
C ILE A 97 4.35 -9.83 -3.64
N LYS A 98 5.47 -10.53 -3.43
CA LYS A 98 6.29 -10.43 -2.22
C LYS A 98 7.65 -9.85 -2.58
N SER A 99 8.11 -8.86 -1.83
CA SER A 99 9.47 -8.31 -1.95
C SER A 99 10.10 -8.34 -0.58
N ASP A 100 11.12 -9.17 -0.42
CA ASP A 100 11.82 -9.29 0.86
C ASP A 100 12.69 -8.04 1.09
N ASP A 101 12.71 -7.57 2.35
CA ASP A 101 13.45 -6.39 2.83
C ASP A 101 13.08 -5.02 2.21
N ALA A 102 12.08 -4.99 1.33
CA ALA A 102 11.51 -3.74 0.82
C ALA A 102 10.65 -3.04 1.88
N TYR A 103 10.84 -1.73 2.05
CA TYR A 103 10.04 -0.92 2.97
C TYR A 103 8.61 -0.66 2.45
N SER A 104 8.48 -0.52 1.13
CA SER A 104 7.20 -0.37 0.43
C SER A 104 7.32 -0.92 -0.99
N ILE A 105 6.17 -1.23 -1.60
CA ILE A 105 6.08 -1.65 -3.00
C ILE A 105 5.20 -0.65 -3.73
N ASN A 106 5.71 -0.12 -4.84
CA ASN A 106 4.94 0.70 -5.78
C ASN A 106 4.77 -0.09 -7.07
N LEU A 107 3.53 -0.18 -7.57
CA LEU A 107 3.22 -0.88 -8.81
C LEU A 107 2.98 0.14 -9.92
N LEU A 108 3.81 0.10 -10.95
CA LEU A 108 3.68 0.93 -12.14
C LEU A 108 3.02 0.09 -13.24
N TYR A 109 1.94 0.61 -13.82
CA TYR A 109 1.20 -0.05 -14.91
C TYR A 109 1.52 0.67 -16.22
N ASP A 110 1.95 -0.08 -17.23
CA ASP A 110 2.27 0.45 -18.56
C ASP A 110 1.02 0.52 -19.47
N ARG A 111 0.25 -0.57 -19.55
CA ARG A 111 -0.95 -0.69 -20.42
C ARG A 111 -2.17 -1.19 -19.65
N PHE A 112 -3.32 -0.60 -19.97
CA PHE A 112 -4.65 -0.92 -19.44
C PHE A 112 -5.61 -1.38 -20.54
#